data_AF-A0AAF0T6X5-F1
#
_entry.id   AF-A0AAF0T6X5-F1
#
_cell.length_a   1.000
_cell.length_b   1.000
_cell.length_c   1.000
_cell.angle_alpha   90.00
_cell.angle_beta   90.00
_cell.angle_gamma   90.00
#
_symmetry.space_group_name_H-M   'P 1'
#
loop_
_entity.id
_entity.type
_entity.pdbx_description
1 polymer ?
#
loop_
_entity_poly.entity_id
_entity_poly.type
_entity_poly.pdbx_seq_one_letter_code
_entity_poly.pdbx_strand_id
1 'polypeptide(L)'
;TKASKAKFSALAGQSTSLAVLRICGGGINPPHTHPRATELLFMIEGSLKVDLVDTTKKLYIYTQTLQIGDMFVFQKGLVNYRYNG
;
A
#
# COMPACT_ATOMS: atom_id res chain seq x y z
N THR A 1 3.19 1.67 -12.00
CA THR A 1 3.72 3.01 -12.34
C THR A 1 3.81 3.88 -11.10
N LYS A 2 4.78 4.81 -10.99
CA LYS A 2 4.96 5.67 -9.80
C LYS A 2 5.02 7.14 -10.21
N ALA A 3 4.29 8.00 -9.50
CA ALA A 3 4.37 9.44 -9.54
C ALA A 3 5.01 9.96 -8.25
N SER A 4 6.28 10.36 -8.35
CA SER A 4 7.08 10.95 -7.27
C SER A 4 7.64 12.29 -7.73
N LYS A 5 8.16 13.11 -6.79
CA LYS A 5 8.85 14.39 -7.12
C LYS A 5 9.90 14.23 -8.23
N ALA A 6 10.63 13.11 -8.25
CA ALA A 6 11.66 12.84 -9.25
C ALA A 6 11.11 12.61 -10.67
N LYS A 7 9.86 12.14 -10.79
CA LYS A 7 9.18 11.89 -12.08
C LYS A 7 8.17 12.98 -12.45
N PHE A 8 7.68 13.72 -11.45
CA PHE A 8 6.65 14.75 -11.58
C PHE A 8 7.05 15.93 -10.69
N SER A 9 7.75 16.90 -11.25
CA SER A 9 8.24 18.08 -10.52
C SER A 9 7.12 18.89 -9.88
N ALA A 10 5.91 18.86 -10.45
CA ALA A 10 4.70 19.48 -9.91
C ALA A 10 4.32 18.98 -8.50
N LEU A 11 4.82 17.82 -8.07
CA LEU A 11 4.61 17.31 -6.71
C LEU A 11 5.53 17.97 -5.66
N ALA A 12 6.49 18.81 -6.06
CA ALA A 12 7.35 19.51 -5.12
C ALA A 12 6.53 20.45 -4.22
N GLY A 13 6.66 20.30 -2.91
CA GLY A 13 5.91 21.10 -1.92
C GLY A 13 4.48 20.61 -1.65
N GLN A 14 3.97 19.63 -2.40
CA GLN A 14 2.59 19.15 -2.28
C GLN A 14 2.41 17.99 -1.28
N SER A 15 3.50 17.48 -0.72
CA SER A 15 3.50 16.38 0.26
C SER A 15 2.73 15.12 -0.19
N THR A 16 2.65 14.89 -1.49
CA THR A 16 1.87 13.80 -2.10
C THR A 16 2.70 13.03 -3.12
N SER A 17 2.34 11.76 -3.30
CA SER A 17 2.85 10.87 -4.33
C SER A 17 1.82 9.80 -4.61
N LEU A 18 1.87 9.18 -5.79
CA LEU A 18 0.94 8.12 -6.18
C LEU A 18 1.71 6.93 -6.76
N ALA A 19 1.21 5.72 -6.55
CA ALA A 19 1.65 4.55 -7.28
C ALA A 19 0.44 3.76 -7.75
N VAL A 20 0.51 3.28 -8.99
CA VAL A 20 -0.41 2.27 -9.54
C VAL A 20 0.30 0.94 -9.48
N LEU A 21 -0.26 0.01 -8.71
CA LEU A 21 0.22 -1.36 -8.60
C LEU A 21 -0.62 -2.26 -9.50
N ARG A 22 0.05 -3.13 -10.25
CA ARG A 22 -0.57 -4.25 -10.95
C ARG A 22 0.13 -5.50 -10.46
N ILE A 23 -0.63 -6.39 -9.84
CA ILE A 23 -0.15 -7.63 -9.26
C ILE A 23 -0.90 -8.74 -9.97
N CYS A 24 -0.20 -9.56 -10.76
CA CYS A 24 -0.81 -10.69 -11.46
C CYS A 24 -1.27 -11.76 -10.46
N GLY A 25 -2.14 -12.69 -10.88
CA GLY A 25 -2.57 -13.82 -10.03
C GLY A 25 -1.37 -14.62 -9.52
N GLY A 26 -1.38 -14.97 -8.23
CA GLY A 26 -0.26 -15.54 -7.50
C GLY A 26 0.88 -14.56 -7.15
N GLY A 27 0.77 -13.30 -7.57
CA GLY A 27 1.80 -12.27 -7.38
C GLY A 27 1.79 -11.65 -5.99
N ILE A 28 2.96 -11.16 -5.56
CA ILE A 28 3.15 -10.51 -4.27
C ILE A 28 3.70 -9.09 -4.42
N ASN A 29 3.30 -8.20 -3.51
CA ASN A 29 4.10 -7.05 -3.14
C ASN A 29 4.74 -7.36 -1.77
N PRO A 30 6.05 -7.64 -1.72
CA PRO A 30 6.71 -8.20 -0.54
C PRO A 30 6.61 -7.27 0.67
N PRO A 31 6.88 -7.77 1.89
CA PRO A 31 6.85 -6.95 3.09
C PRO A 31 7.75 -5.71 2.97
N HIS A 32 7.18 -4.52 3.19
CA HIS A 32 7.92 -3.25 3.14
C HIS A 32 7.29 -2.20 4.05
N THR A 33 7.95 -1.04 4.16
CA THR A 33 7.49 0.10 4.96
C THR A 33 7.65 1.42 4.21
N HIS A 34 6.85 2.41 4.60
CA HIS A 34 6.98 3.80 4.19
C HIS A 34 7.41 4.66 5.39
N PRO A 35 8.72 4.93 5.58
CA PRO A 35 9.21 5.59 6.79
C PRO A 35 8.76 7.06 6.92
N ARG A 36 8.23 7.65 5.85
CA ARG A 36 7.91 9.09 5.77
C ARG A 36 6.46 9.38 5.39
N ALA A 37 5.63 8.38 5.10
CA ALA A 37 4.27 8.59 4.60
C ALA A 37 3.32 7.48 5.04
N THR A 38 2.06 7.85 5.26
CA THR A 38 0.92 6.93 5.28
C THR A 38 0.56 6.57 3.84
N GLU A 39 0.11 5.35 3.60
CA GLU A 39 -0.40 4.93 2.30
C GLU A 39 -1.91 4.74 2.36
N LEU A 40 -2.60 5.33 1.38
CA LEU A 40 -3.99 5.02 1.08
C LEU A 40 -4.00 4.16 -0.20
N LEU A 41 -4.53 2.95 -0.08
CA LEU A 41 -4.73 2.02 -1.19
C LEU A 41 -6.21 2.00 -1.57
N PHE A 42 -6.49 2.11 -2.87
CA PHE A 42 -7.83 2.00 -3.43
C PHE A 42 -7.85 0.90 -4.49
N MET A 43 -8.84 0.00 -4.40
CA MET A 43 -8.98 -1.11 -5.33
C MET A 43 -9.73 -0.70 -6.59
N ILE A 44 -9.04 -0.71 -7.71
CA ILE A 44 -9.62 -0.33 -9.02
C ILE A 44 -10.14 -1.57 -9.78
N GLU A 45 -9.48 -2.73 -9.63
CA GLU A 45 -9.78 -3.94 -10.38
C GLU A 45 -9.36 -5.19 -9.59
N GLY A 46 -10.16 -6.25 -9.67
CA GLY A 46 -9.86 -7.54 -9.06
C GLY A 46 -10.08 -7.60 -7.55
N SER A 47 -9.30 -8.44 -6.89
CA SER A 47 -9.32 -8.69 -5.45
C SER A 47 -7.88 -8.75 -4.94
N LEU A 48 -7.62 -8.28 -3.73
CA LEU A 48 -6.27 -8.29 -3.16
C LEU A 48 -6.32 -8.52 -1.66
N LYS A 49 -5.55 -9.48 -1.19
CA LYS A 49 -5.29 -9.66 0.22
C LYS A 49 -4.22 -8.68 0.67
N VAL A 50 -4.49 -7.94 1.74
CA VAL A 50 -3.56 -7.00 2.36
C VAL A 50 -3.31 -7.40 3.81
N ASP A 51 -2.05 -7.28 4.22
CA ASP A 51 -1.62 -7.49 5.60
C ASP A 51 -0.89 -6.24 6.12
N LEU A 52 -1.18 -5.87 7.36
CA LEU A 52 -0.51 -4.81 8.11
C LEU A 52 -0.02 -5.38 9.44
N VAL A 53 1.27 -5.18 9.72
CA VAL A 53 1.91 -5.64 10.96
C VAL A 53 2.07 -4.47 11.92
N ASP A 54 1.39 -4.55 13.06
CA ASP A 54 1.58 -3.62 14.18
C ASP A 54 2.56 -4.24 15.20
N THR A 55 3.73 -3.62 15.31
CA THR A 55 4.78 -4.03 16.27
C THR A 55 4.69 -3.27 17.59
N THR A 56 3.78 -2.32 17.74
CA THR A 56 3.66 -1.48 18.95
C THR A 56 2.96 -2.18 20.11
N LYS A 57 2.12 -3.20 19.85
CA LYS A 57 1.31 -3.89 20.87
C LYS A 57 1.26 -5.42 20.71
N LYS A 58 2.42 -6.09 20.78
CA LYS A 58 2.59 -7.54 20.50
C LYS A 58 2.18 -7.88 19.07
N LEU A 59 3.17 -8.13 18.19
CA LEU A 59 3.04 -8.51 16.77
C LEU A 59 1.61 -8.89 16.36
N TYR A 60 0.82 -7.89 15.96
CA TYR A 60 -0.56 -8.10 15.52
C TYR A 60 -0.59 -7.98 14.00
N ILE A 61 -1.18 -8.97 13.33
CA ILE A 61 -1.33 -8.98 11.88
C ILE A 61 -2.80 -8.71 11.57
N TYR A 62 -3.07 -7.55 10.97
CA TYR A 62 -4.38 -7.23 10.42
C TYR A 62 -4.42 -7.69 8.96
N THR A 63 -5.32 -8.61 8.64
CA THR A 63 -5.50 -9.17 7.30
C THR A 63 -6.88 -8.81 6.78
N GLN A 64 -6.96 -8.31 5.55
CA GLN A 64 -8.22 -8.06 4.87
C GLN A 64 -8.12 -8.42 3.38
N THR A 65 -9.20 -8.94 2.80
CA THR A 65 -9.34 -9.08 1.35
C THR A 65 -10.17 -7.92 0.82
N LEU A 66 -9.55 -7.07 0.01
CA LEU A 66 -10.18 -5.92 -0.63
C LEU A 66 -10.83 -6.35 -1.94
N GLN A 67 -12.06 -5.88 -2.17
CA GLN A 67 -12.81 -5.96 -3.42
C GLN A 67 -12.77 -4.62 -4.16
N ILE A 68 -13.22 -4.61 -5.41
CA ILE A 68 -13.33 -3.37 -6.22
C ILE A 68 -14.12 -2.31 -5.45
N GLY A 69 -13.57 -1.10 -5.36
CA GLY A 69 -14.16 0.02 -4.62
C GLY A 69 -13.73 0.11 -3.16
N ASP A 70 -13.10 -0.92 -2.60
CA ASP A 70 -12.60 -0.87 -1.22
C ASP A 70 -11.37 0.03 -1.09
N MET A 71 -11.22 0.58 0.12
CA MET A 71 -10.08 1.39 0.54
C MET A 71 -9.40 0.76 1.75
N PHE A 72 -8.07 0.89 1.83
CA PHE A 72 -7.30 0.51 3.01
C PHE A 72 -6.22 1.54 3.32
N VAL A 73 -5.97 1.81 4.60
CA VAL A 73 -4.96 2.77 5.05
C VAL A 73 -3.85 2.04 5.79
N PHE A 74 -2.62 2.16 5.33
CA PHE A 74 -1.42 1.70 6.03
C PHE A 74 -0.75 2.87 6.74
N GLN A 75 -0.65 2.80 8.06
CA GLN A 75 -0.03 3.85 8.86
C GLN A 75 1.46 3.97 8.52
N LYS A 76 1.95 5.22 8.60
CA LYS A 76 3.37 5.55 8.41
C LYS A 76 4.27 4.66 9.28
N GLY A 77 5.29 4.08 8.64
CA GLY A 77 6.34 3.31 9.31
C GLY A 77 6.00 1.85 9.62
N LEU A 78 4.73 1.43 9.53
CA LEU A 78 4.36 0.04 9.75
C LEU A 78 4.69 -0.86 8.55
N VAL A 79 5.01 -2.12 8.83
CA VAL A 79 5.28 -3.12 7.79
C VAL A 79 3.97 -3.56 7.17
N ASN A 80 3.90 -3.59 5.85
CA ASN A 80 2.74 -4.04 5.11
C ASN A 80 3.10 -4.96 3.93
N TYR A 81 2.13 -5.79 3.53
CA TYR A 81 2.27 -6.82 2.50
C TYR A 81 0.99 -6.95 1.68
N ARG A 82 1.10 -7.34 0.41
CA ARG A 82 -0.07 -7.60 -0.47
C ARG A 82 0.12 -8.88 -1.26
N TYR A 83 -0.97 -9.60 -1.47
CA TYR A 83 -1.01 -10.83 -2.25
C TYR A 83 -2.24 -10.87 -3.14
N ASN A 84 -2.06 -11.17 -4.42
CA ASN A 84 -3.16 -11.48 -5.32
C ASN A 84 -3.25 -13.01 -5.45
N GLY A 85 -4.30 -13.58 -4.85
CA GLY A 85 -4.51 -15.03 -4.78
C GLY A 85 -5.15 -15.64 -6.02
#